data_AF-A0A7L3FRR5-F1
#
_entry.id   AF-A0A7L3FRR5-F1
#
_cell.length_a   1.000
_cell.length_b   1.000
_cell.length_c   1.000
_cell.angle_alpha   90.00
_cell.angle_beta   90.00
_cell.angle_gamma   90.00
#
_symmetry.space_group_name_H-M   'P 1'
#
loop_
_entity.id
_entity.type
_entity.pdbx_description
1 polymer ?
#
loop_
_entity_poly.entity_id
_entity_poly.type
_entity_poly.pdbx_seq_one_letter_code
_entity_poly.pdbx_strand_id
1 'polypeptide(L)' 'GRCALILLLALVCDAIGLLILLLGIFAPLSSWDFFVYVGALLLAFSLLFWTLWYTFNIEV' A
#
# COMPACT_ATOMS: atom_id res chain seq x y z
N GLY A 1 -6.19 -9.23 -18.36
CA GLY A 1 -4.99 -8.46 -17.95
C GLY A 1 -4.00 -9.43 -17.35
N ARG A 2 -2.85 -9.63 -18.01
CA ARG A 2 -1.89 -10.72 -17.73
C ARG A 2 -1.22 -10.69 -16.34
N CYS A 3 -1.39 -9.61 -15.56
CA CYS A 3 -0.89 -9.50 -14.19
C CYS A 3 -1.94 -8.94 -13.20
N ALA A 4 -3.19 -9.40 -13.29
CA ALA A 4 -4.26 -8.96 -12.38
C ALA A 4 -3.95 -9.25 -10.89
N LEU A 5 -3.20 -10.32 -10.59
CA LEU A 5 -2.83 -10.68 -9.21
C LEU A 5 -1.88 -9.66 -8.57
N ILE A 6 -0.88 -9.16 -9.32
CA ILE A 6 0.07 -8.16 -8.82
C ILE A 6 -0.65 -6.82 -8.61
N LEU A 7 -1.55 -6.46 -9.52
CA LEU A 7 -2.41 -5.28 -9.37
C LEU A 7 -3.33 -5.39 -8.15
N LEU A 8 -3.95 -6.54 -7.93
CA LEU A 8 -4.79 -6.78 -6.76
C LEU A 8 -3.98 -6.64 -5.48
N LEU A 9 -2.77 -7.21 -5.43
CA LEU A 9 -1.88 -7.11 -4.27
C LEU A 9 -1.46 -5.65 -3.99
N ALA A 10 -1.14 -4.88 -5.04
CA ALA A 10 -0.83 -3.47 -4.92
C ALA A 10 -2.01 -2.68 -4.33
N LEU A 11 -3.22 -2.91 -4.85
CA LEU A 11 -4.44 -2.25 -4.39
C LEU A 11 -4.77 -2.60 -2.93
N VAL A 12 -4.63 -3.87 -2.55
CA VAL A 12 -4.87 -4.33 -1.18
C VAL A 12 -3.85 -3.73 -0.21
N CYS A 13 -2.56 -3.71 -0.57
CA CYS A 13 -1.53 -3.03 0.25
C CYS A 13 -1.84 -1.54 0.42
N ASP A 14 -2.26 -0.87 -0.65
CA ASP A 14 -2.59 0.56 -0.60
C ASP A 14 -3.81 0.83 0.32
N ALA A 15 -4.88 0.05 0.16
CA ALA A 15 -6.07 0.16 0.99
C ALA A 15 -5.76 -0.09 2.48
N ILE A 16 -4.98 -1.14 2.79
CA ILE A 16 -4.57 -1.43 4.17
C ILE A 16 -3.65 -0.31 4.71
N GLY A 17 -2.69 0.15 3.91
CA GLY A 17 -1.77 1.23 4.28
C GLY A 17 -2.50 2.53 4.60
N LEU A 18 -3.46 2.92 3.76
CA LEU A 18 -4.32 4.09 3.99
C LEU A 18 -5.18 3.91 5.25
N LEU A 19 -5.81 2.75 5.44
CA LEU A 19 -6.62 2.51 6.65
C LEU A 19 -5.78 2.62 7.93
N ILE A 20 -4.59 2.02 7.95
CA ILE A 20 -3.68 2.07 9.10
C ILE A 20 -3.21 3.51 9.35
N LEU A 21 -2.84 4.23 8.30
CA LEU A 21 -2.38 5.62 8.40
C LEU A 21 -3.51 6.54 8.91
N LEU A 22 -4.72 6.40 8.35
CA LEU A 22 -5.88 7.18 8.77
C LEU A 22 -6.29 6.84 10.21
N LEU A 23 -6.24 5.56 10.61
CA LEU A 23 -6.45 5.16 12.01
C LEU A 23 -5.40 5.80 12.93
N GLY A 24 -4.13 5.81 12.54
CA GLY A 24 -3.08 6.49 13.30
C GLY A 24 -3.31 7.99 13.48
N ILE A 25 -3.86 8.66 12.46
CA ILE A 25 -4.12 10.11 12.50
C ILE A 25 -5.39 10.44 13.30
N PHE A 26 -6.48 9.70 13.09
CA PHE A 26 -7.81 10.07 13.60
C PHE A 26 -8.20 9.37 14.90
N ALA A 27 -7.64 8.20 15.21
CA ALA A 27 -7.99 7.47 16.43
C ALA A 27 -7.12 7.93 17.62
N PRO A 28 -7.70 8.13 18.82
CA PRO A 28 -6.97 8.50 20.02
C PRO A 28 -6.23 7.28 20.62
N LEU A 29 -5.28 6.73 19.88
CA LEU A 29 -4.45 5.60 20.29
C LEU A 29 -3.18 6.10 20.99
N SER A 30 -2.75 5.43 22.06
CA SER A 30 -1.52 5.79 22.77
C SER A 30 -0.25 5.61 21.93
N SER A 31 -0.30 4.79 20.87
CA SER A 31 0.82 4.48 19.98
C SER A 31 0.54 4.94 18.54
N TRP A 32 -0.14 6.08 18.39
CA TRP A 32 -0.52 6.65 17.10
C TRP A 32 0.67 6.81 16.14
N ASP A 33 1.85 7.18 16.64
CA ASP A 33 3.08 7.32 15.85
C ASP A 33 3.43 6.02 15.10
N PHE A 34 3.31 4.87 15.77
CA PHE A 34 3.61 3.57 15.18
C PHE A 34 2.69 3.25 14.00
N PHE A 35 1.39 3.53 14.14
CA PHE A 35 0.42 3.32 13.06
C PHE A 35 0.72 4.24 11.87
N VAL A 36 1.05 5.50 12.12
CA VAL A 36 1.41 6.44 11.04
C VAL A 36 2.66 5.96 10.29
N TYR A 37 3.72 5.55 11.01
CA TYR A 37 4.95 5.07 10.38
C TYR A 37 4.74 3.76 9.61
N VAL A 38 4.04 2.78 10.20
CA VAL A 38 3.76 1.50 9.53
C VAL A 38 2.86 1.70 8.31
N GLY A 39 1.84 2.54 8.42
CA GLY A 39 0.96 2.88 7.30
C GLY A 39 1.72 3.54 6.16
N ALA A 40 2.55 4.55 6.47
CA ALA A 40 3.38 5.22 5.46
C ALA A 40 4.41 4.27 4.82
N LEU A 41 5.04 3.40 5.61
CA LEU A 41 5.97 2.39 5.12
C LEU A 41 5.28 1.39 4.18
N LEU A 42 4.06 0.97 4.52
CA LEU A 42 3.28 0.04 3.70
C LEU A 42 2.87 0.67 2.36
N LEU A 43 2.50 1.96 2.35
CA LEU A 43 2.24 2.71 1.12
C LEU A 43 3.50 2.84 0.25
N ALA A 44 4.64 3.15 0.85
CA ALA A 44 5.91 3.20 0.13
C ALA A 44 6.28 1.82 -0.47
N PHE A 45 6.03 0.74 0.28
CA PHE A 45 6.23 -0.63 -0.20
C PHE A 45 5.28 -0.99 -1.34
N SER A 46 4.05 -0.47 -1.33
CA SER A 46 3.06 -0.67 -2.41
C SER A 46 3.57 -0.19 -3.78
N LEU A 47 4.41 0.86 -3.82
CA LEU A 47 5.02 1.35 -5.06
C LEU A 47 5.87 0.29 -5.78
N LEU A 48 6.45 -0.67 -5.06
CA LEU A 48 7.16 -1.79 -5.67
C LEU A 48 6.20 -2.69 -6.47
N PHE A 49 5.01 -2.97 -5.95
CA PHE A 49 4.03 -3.76 -6.69
C PHE A 49 3.47 -3.02 -7.90
N TRP A 50 3.29 -1.70 -7.80
CA TRP A 50 2.91 -0.87 -8.94
C TRP A 50 3.96 -0.88 -10.06
N THR A 51 5.24 -0.72 -9.71
CA THR A 51 6.33 -0.76 -10.71
C THR A 51 6.49 -2.13 -11.35
N LEU A 52 6.36 -3.21 -10.57
CA LEU A 52 6.35 -4.59 -11.08
C LEU A 52 5.17 -4.82 -12.02
N TRP A 53 3.95 -4.45 -11.61
CA TRP A 53 2.77 -4.58 -12.44
C TRP A 53 2.93 -3.83 -13.77
N TYR A 54 3.41 -2.58 -13.72
CA TYR A 54 3.63 -1.77 -14.91
C TYR A 54 4.64 -2.45 -15.86
N THR A 55 5.77 -2.92 -15.32
CA THR A 55 6.82 -3.61 -16.10
C THR A 55 6.31 -4.88 -16.78
N PHE A 56 5.54 -5.72 -16.07
CA PHE A 56 5.00 -6.96 -16.64
C PHE A 56 3.80 -6.75 -17.58
N ASN A 57 3.11 -5.62 -17.46
CA ASN A 57 1.95 -5.29 -18.28
C ASN A 57 2.32 -4.53 -19.57
N ILE A 58 3.51 -3.94 -19.68
CA ILE A 58 4.01 -3.37 -20.94
C ILE A 58 4.37 -4.52 -21.90
N GLU A 59 3.72 -4.54 -23.07
CA GLU A 59 4.09 -5.39 -24.21
C GLU A 59 5.02 -4.57 -25.12
N VAL A 60 6.22 -5.09 -25.41
CA VAL A 60 7.15 -4.53 -26.42
C VAL A 60 6.94 -5.18 -27.78
#